data_AF-A0A8B6EC32-F1
#
_entry.id   AF-A0A8B6EC32-F1
#
_cell.length_a   1.000
_cell.length_b   1.000
_cell.length_c   1.000
_cell.angle_alpha   90.00
_cell.angle_beta   90.00
_cell.angle_gamma   90.00
#
_symmetry.space_group_name_H-M   'P 1'
#
loop_
_entity.id
_entity.type
_entity.pdbx_description
1 polymer ?
#
loop_
_entity_poly.entity_id
_entity_poly.type
_entity_poly.pdbx_seq_one_letter_code
_entity_poly.pdbx_strand_id
1 'polypeptide(L)'
;MEPEKGKRAANFTDAEKVFLTELVERNINIINAQFNSSITKQRKKQVWEDIAKQLNARSGAQRPANQIKEKWRELCRSKVGGSKGQGTCKDDW
;
A
#
# COMPACT_ATOMS: atom_id res chain seq x y z
N MET A 1 23.32 13.28 28.88
CA MET A 1 23.23 12.85 27.48
C MET A 1 21.94 12.07 27.35
N GLU A 2 20.95 12.67 26.69
CA GLU A 2 19.59 12.13 26.59
C GLU A 2 19.57 10.80 25.83
N PRO A 3 18.69 9.85 26.23
CA PRO A 3 18.60 8.56 25.55
C PRO A 3 18.02 8.76 24.14
N GLU A 4 18.78 8.31 23.13
CA GLU A 4 18.33 8.19 21.74
C GLU A 4 17.13 7.23 21.67
N LYS A 5 15.94 7.79 21.86
CA LYS A 5 14.68 7.06 21.73
C LYS A 5 14.52 6.65 20.27
N GLY A 6 14.73 5.35 20.07
CA GLY A 6 14.51 4.55 18.87
C GLY A 6 13.93 5.30 17.68
N LYS A 7 14.71 5.34 16.59
CA LYS A 7 14.26 5.68 15.25
C LYS A 7 13.17 4.66 14.82
N ARG A 8 11.97 4.81 15.36
CA ARG A 8 10.77 4.17 14.80
C ARG A 8 10.75 4.60 13.35
N ALA A 9 10.78 3.64 12.44
CA ALA A 9 10.64 3.92 11.01
C ALA A 9 9.50 4.94 10.85
N ALA A 10 9.82 6.10 10.26
CA ALA A 10 8.89 7.23 10.24
C ALA A 10 7.52 6.74 9.78
N ASN A 11 6.49 7.04 10.57
CA ASN A 11 5.11 6.72 10.22
C ASN A 11 4.81 7.31 8.84
N PHE A 12 3.99 6.61 8.04
CA PHE A 12 3.48 7.19 6.81
C PHE A 12 2.70 8.45 7.17
N THR A 13 3.15 9.58 6.62
CA THR A 13 2.45 10.85 6.73
C THR A 13 1.11 10.76 6.02
N ASP A 14 0.18 11.65 6.35
CA ASP A 14 -1.14 11.64 5.71
C ASP A 14 -1.05 11.86 4.20
N ALA A 15 -0.10 12.71 3.75
CA ALA A 15 0.20 12.89 2.33
C ALA A 15 0.66 11.59 1.64
N GLU A 16 1.50 10.78 2.31
CA GLU A 16 1.92 9.48 1.77
C GLU A 16 0.77 8.48 1.72
N LYS A 17 -0.12 8.48 2.72
CA LYS A 17 -1.31 7.60 2.72
C LYS A 17 -2.28 7.96 1.60
N VAL A 18 -2.54 9.25 1.39
CA VAL A 18 -3.38 9.74 0.28
C VAL A 18 -2.75 9.35 -1.05
N PHE A 19 -1.45 9.56 -1.20
CA PHE A 19 -0.73 9.19 -2.42
C PHE A 19 -0.73 7.68 -2.66
N LEU A 20 -0.50 6.87 -1.62
CA LEU A 20 -0.60 5.41 -1.69
C LEU A 20 -2.00 4.99 -2.16
N THR A 21 -3.04 5.60 -1.59
CA THR A 21 -4.43 5.33 -1.95
C THR A 21 -4.67 5.64 -3.43
N GLU A 22 -4.26 6.81 -3.91
CA GLU A 22 -4.39 7.21 -5.31
C GLU A 22 -3.68 6.23 -6.27
N LEU A 23 -2.47 5.81 -5.94
CA LEU A 23 -1.70 4.85 -6.74
C LEU A 23 -2.35 3.46 -6.76
N VAL A 24 -2.85 3.01 -5.61
CA VAL A 24 -3.54 1.71 -5.50
C VAL A 24 -4.87 1.77 -6.24
N GLU A 25 -5.65 2.85 -6.12
CA GLU A 25 -6.91 3.03 -6.83
C GLU A 25 -6.74 3.02 -8.34
N ARG A 26 -5.69 3.67 -8.87
CA ARG A 26 -5.34 3.58 -10.31
C ARG A 26 -5.07 2.15 -10.77
N ASN A 27 -4.52 1.31 -9.88
CA ASN A 27 -4.16 -0.07 -10.17
C ASN A 27 -5.10 -1.10 -9.52
N ILE A 28 -6.24 -0.67 -8.97
CA ILE A 28 -7.11 -1.54 -8.16
C ILE A 28 -7.69 -2.67 -9.01
N ASN A 29 -7.92 -2.38 -10.29
CA ASN A 29 -8.35 -3.36 -11.28
C ASN A 29 -7.36 -4.52 -11.44
N ILE A 30 -6.07 -4.30 -11.19
CA ILE A 30 -5.03 -5.34 -11.27
C ILE A 30 -4.82 -6.00 -9.90
N ILE A 31 -4.81 -5.20 -8.83
CA ILE A 31 -4.58 -5.67 -7.45
C ILE A 31 -5.73 -6.57 -6.99
N ASN A 32 -6.97 -6.13 -7.21
CA ASN A 32 -8.19 -6.83 -6.82
C ASN A 32 -8.74 -7.76 -7.93
N ALA A 33 -8.10 -7.81 -9.11
CA ALA A 33 -8.46 -8.78 -10.14
C ALA A 33 -8.22 -10.20 -9.62
N GLN A 34 -9.15 -11.09 -9.97
CA GLN A 34 -8.94 -12.53 -9.84
C GLN A 34 -7.80 -12.95 -10.79
N PHE A 35 -7.02 -13.96 -10.39
CA PHE A 35 -6.00 -14.52 -11.27
C PHE A 35 -6.64 -14.98 -12.56
N ASN A 36 -6.20 -14.36 -13.65
CA ASN A 36 -6.48 -14.84 -15.00
C ASN A 36 -5.14 -15.03 -15.72
N SER A 37 -5.15 -15.64 -16.89
CA SER A 37 -3.93 -15.90 -17.66
C SER A 37 -3.11 -14.63 -17.98
N SER A 38 -3.70 -13.44 -17.88
CA SER A 38 -3.05 -12.14 -18.10
C SER A 38 -2.62 -11.41 -16.82
N ILE A 39 -3.28 -11.67 -15.69
CA ILE A 39 -3.06 -11.10 -14.36
C ILE A 39 -2.47 -12.21 -13.49
N THR A 40 -1.16 -12.41 -13.66
CA THR A 40 -0.38 -13.37 -12.89
C THR A 40 0.08 -12.77 -11.57
N LYS A 41 0.52 -13.65 -10.65
CA LYS A 41 1.16 -13.27 -9.38
C LYS A 41 2.34 -12.33 -9.57
N GLN A 42 3.09 -12.52 -10.66
CA GLN A 42 4.18 -11.63 -11.04
C GLN A 42 3.67 -10.23 -11.38
N ARG A 43 2.56 -10.11 -12.12
CA ARG A 43 2.01 -8.80 -12.50
C ARG A 43 1.50 -8.01 -11.31
N LYS A 44 0.79 -8.67 -10.37
CA LYS A 44 0.42 -8.05 -9.09
C LYS A 44 1.65 -7.58 -8.31
N LYS A 45 2.71 -8.39 -8.25
CA LYS A 45 3.98 -8.03 -7.60
C LYS A 45 4.60 -6.79 -8.26
N GLN A 46 4.67 -6.75 -9.59
CA GLN A 46 5.24 -5.61 -10.31
C GLN A 46 4.47 -4.31 -10.06
N VAL A 47 3.14 -4.36 -10.02
CA VAL A 47 2.32 -3.20 -9.66
C VAL A 47 2.69 -2.68 -8.26
N TRP A 48 2.78 -3.57 -7.27
CA TRP A 48 3.17 -3.16 -5.92
C TRP A 48 4.61 -2.64 -5.83
N GLU A 49 5.54 -3.19 -6.61
CA GLU A 49 6.92 -2.69 -6.72
C GLU A 49 6.96 -1.29 -7.35
N ASP A 50 6.14 -1.04 -8.36
CA ASP A 50 6.02 0.27 -8.99
C ASP A 50 5.42 1.31 -8.03
N ILE A 51 4.33 0.97 -7.34
CA ILE A 51 3.74 1.82 -6.30
C ILE A 51 4.77 2.14 -5.21
N ALA A 52 5.52 1.13 -4.76
CA ALA A 52 6.57 1.33 -3.76
C ALA A 52 7.66 2.27 -4.29
N LYS A 53 8.09 2.12 -5.53
CA LYS A 53 9.10 3.00 -6.15
C LYS A 53 8.62 4.45 -6.20
N GLN A 54 7.38 4.68 -6.62
CA GLN A 54 6.80 6.03 -6.67
C GLN A 54 6.67 6.65 -5.28
N LEU A 55 6.20 5.87 -4.30
CA LEU A 55 6.06 6.35 -2.93
C LEU A 55 7.43 6.61 -2.28
N ASN A 56 8.42 5.76 -2.53
CA ASN A 56 9.79 5.93 -2.05
C ASN A 56 10.44 7.17 -2.66
N ALA A 57 10.21 7.43 -3.96
CA ALA A 57 10.69 8.65 -4.62
C ALA A 57 10.13 9.92 -3.99
N ARG A 58 8.87 9.89 -3.51
CA ARG A 58 8.23 11.01 -2.82
C ARG A 58 8.61 11.13 -1.35
N SER A 59 8.72 10.00 -0.65
CA SER A 59 9.00 9.95 0.78
C SER A 59 10.48 10.12 1.12
N GLY A 60 11.39 9.88 0.16
CA GLY A 60 12.83 9.76 0.43
C GLY A 60 13.21 8.54 1.28
N ALA A 61 12.24 7.66 1.59
CA ALA A 61 12.45 6.43 2.35
C ALA A 61 12.42 5.23 1.41
N GLN A 62 13.30 4.25 1.63
CA GLN A 62 13.27 2.98 0.90
C GLN A 62 12.38 1.98 1.65
N ARG A 63 11.08 1.96 1.34
CA ARG A 63 10.15 0.95 1.85
C ARG A 63 9.90 -0.13 0.80
N PRO A 64 10.05 -1.43 1.12
CA PRO A 64 9.75 -2.50 0.18
C PRO A 64 8.23 -2.61 -0.05
N ALA A 65 7.84 -3.13 -1.21
CA ALA A 65 6.44 -3.39 -1.58
C ALA A 65 5.65 -4.14 -0.50
N ASN A 66 6.29 -5.01 0.29
CA ASN A 66 5.67 -5.69 1.43
C ASN A 66 5.15 -4.72 2.50
N GLN A 67 5.96 -3.74 2.92
CA GLN A 67 5.51 -2.74 3.90
C GLN A 67 4.41 -1.84 3.34
N ILE A 68 4.47 -1.52 2.05
CA ILE A 68 3.43 -0.73 1.38
C ILE A 68 2.09 -1.49 1.37
N LYS A 69 2.14 -2.80 1.06
CA LYS A 69 0.98 -3.69 1.13
C LYS A 69 0.40 -3.77 2.53
N GLU A 70 1.23 -3.96 3.54
CA GLU A 70 0.78 -3.98 4.93
C GLU A 70 0.12 -2.66 5.32
N LYS A 71 0.73 -1.52 4.95
CA LYS A 71 0.15 -0.20 5.20
C LYS A 71 -1.19 -0.04 4.49
N TRP A 72 -1.32 -0.49 3.24
CA TRP A 72 -2.59 -0.47 2.53
C TRP A 72 -3.66 -1.31 3.24
N ARG A 73 -3.32 -2.51 3.73
CA ARG A 73 -4.23 -3.36 4.50
C ARG A 73 -4.66 -2.67 5.80
N GLU A 74 -3.75 -2.01 6.50
CA GLU A 74 -4.07 -1.20 7.68
C GLU A 74 -5.00 -0.03 7.34
N LEU A 75 -4.74 0.70 6.25
CA LEU A 75 -5.59 1.80 5.79
C LEU A 75 -6.99 1.32 5.45
N CYS A 76 -7.12 0.22 4.71
CA CYS A 76 -8.40 -0.42 4.43
C CYS A 76 -9.13 -0.82 5.71
N ARG A 77 -8.43 -1.40 6.69
CA ARG A 77 -9.03 -1.78 7.99
C ARG A 77 -9.45 -0.55 8.80
N SER A 78 -8.64 0.51 8.81
CA SER A 78 -8.89 1.73 9.57
C SER A 78 -9.99 2.61 8.96
N LYS A 79 -10.27 2.49 7.66
CA LYS A 79 -11.41 3.15 7.00
C LYS A 79 -12.76 2.52 7.41
N VAL A 80 -12.76 1.33 8.04
CA VAL A 80 -13.95 0.67 8.60
C VAL A 80 -14.21 1.17 10.03
N GLY A 81 -14.40 2.48 10.17
CA GLY A 81 -14.87 3.14 11.40
C GLY A 81 -16.18 3.90 11.24
N GLY A 82 -16.70 4.03 10.01
CA GLY A 82 -17.97 4.70 9.75
C GLY A 82 -18.31 4.67 8.27
N SER A 83 -19.53 4.23 7.96
CA SER A 83 -20.15 4.11 6.63
C SER A 83 -19.86 2.80 5.88
N LYS A 84 -20.90 1.95 5.86
CA LYS A 84 -21.07 0.82 4.96
C LYS A 84 -20.80 1.27 3.51
N GLY A 85 -19.74 0.75 2.91
CA GLY A 85 -19.44 0.81 1.48
C GLY A 85 -18.59 -0.42 1.16
N GLN A 86 -19.12 -1.31 0.33
CA GLN A 86 -18.62 -2.65 0.09
C GLN A 86 -17.27 -2.67 -0.66
N GLY A 87 -16.36 -3.52 -0.18
CA GLY A 87 -15.55 -4.45 -0.98
C GLY A 87 -14.47 -3.89 -1.91
N THR A 88 -13.20 -3.95 -1.49
CA THR A 88 -12.05 -4.39 -2.33
C THR A 88 -10.82 -4.68 -1.43
N CYS A 89 -10.92 -5.66 -0.51
CA CYS A 89 -9.75 -6.15 0.25
C CYS A 89 -9.50 -7.63 -0.05
N LYS A 90 -9.70 -8.04 -1.31
CA LYS A 90 -9.54 -9.44 -1.73
C LYS A 90 -8.14 -9.60 -2.34
N ASP A 91 -7.11 -9.54 -1.49
CA ASP A 91 -5.77 -10.01 -1.85
C ASP A 91 -5.80 -11.55 -1.78
N ASP A 92 -6.48 -12.17 -2.75
CA ASP A 92 -6.42 -13.61 -3.00
C ASP A 92 -5.14 -13.84 -3.82
N TRP A 93 -4.25 -14.70 -3.32
CA TRP A 93 -2.89 -14.92 -3.83
C TRP A 93 -2.69 -16.29 -4.47
#